data_AF-A0A420WH07-F1
#
_entry.id   AF-A0A420WH07-F1
#
_cell.length_a   1.000
_cell.length_b   1.000
_cell.length_c   1.000
_cell.angle_alpha   90.00
_cell.angle_beta   90.00
_cell.angle_gamma   90.00
#
_symmetry.space_group_name_H-M   'P 1'
#
loop_
_entity.id
_entity.type
_entity.pdbx_description
1 polymer ?
#
loop_
_entity_poly.entity_id
_entity_poly.type
_entity_poly.pdbx_seq_one_letter_code
_entity_poly.pdbx_strand_id
1 'polypeptide(L)'
;MTETDDVEALQTALAETRAALVEAESRIATLALETAFRAAAHAAGLKPDAVAEALALAAAGHAVDGEDQPVELASGEAADLAAWLEGQRADNPGWWPDSSGGGAAGVVATALSGGITLTRDQARDPARYRAAREAASRTGLPLAILG
;
A
#
# COMPACT_ATOMS: atom_id res chain seq x y z
N MET A 1 -53.39 3.47 10.39
CA MET A 1 -52.33 4.42 10.05
C MET A 1 -52.71 5.75 10.61
N THR A 2 -52.36 5.93 11.88
CA THR A 2 -52.38 7.24 12.52
C THR A 2 -51.08 7.95 12.17
N GLU A 3 -51.09 9.28 12.18
CA GLU A 3 -49.93 10.14 11.94
C GLU A 3 -48.71 9.77 12.81
N THR A 4 -48.95 9.12 13.95
CA THR A 4 -47.94 8.56 14.86
C THR A 4 -47.21 7.34 14.29
N ASP A 5 -47.91 6.44 13.57
CA ASP A 5 -47.30 5.24 12.95
C ASP A 5 -46.27 5.65 11.88
N ASP A 6 -46.54 6.73 11.16
CA ASP A 6 -45.66 7.25 10.09
C ASP A 6 -44.40 7.91 10.67
N VAL A 7 -44.50 8.58 11.83
CA VAL A 7 -43.34 9.20 12.50
C VAL A 7 -42.37 8.13 13.04
N GLU A 8 -42.89 7.06 13.64
CA GLU A 8 -42.06 5.96 14.16
C GLU A 8 -41.33 5.22 13.02
N ALA A 9 -42.01 5.00 11.89
CA ALA A 9 -41.39 4.43 10.69
C ALA A 9 -40.28 5.33 10.12
N LEU A 10 -40.49 6.64 10.06
CA LEU A 10 -39.48 7.60 9.59
C LEU A 10 -38.27 7.68 10.52
N GLN A 11 -38.49 7.63 11.85
CA GLN A 11 -37.40 7.61 12.82
C GLN A 11 -36.54 6.34 12.71
N THR A 12 -37.19 5.20 12.49
CA THR A 12 -36.51 3.91 12.27
C THR A 12 -35.67 3.95 10.99
N ALA A 13 -36.26 4.39 9.87
CA ALA A 13 -35.54 4.50 8.60
C ALA A 13 -34.35 5.49 8.68
N LEU A 14 -34.49 6.58 9.43
CA LEU A 14 -33.40 7.53 9.66
C LEU A 14 -32.27 6.90 10.49
N ALA A 15 -32.59 6.12 11.51
CA ALA A 15 -31.60 5.42 12.33
C ALA A 15 -30.83 4.38 11.51
N GLU A 16 -31.52 3.59 10.68
CA GLU A 16 -30.91 2.61 9.76
C GLU A 16 -30.01 3.29 8.74
N THR A 17 -30.46 4.39 8.13
CA THR A 17 -29.66 5.14 7.14
C THR A 17 -28.38 5.70 7.78
N ARG A 18 -28.47 6.20 9.02
CA ARG A 18 -27.30 6.69 9.76
C ARG A 18 -26.33 5.57 10.10
N ALA A 19 -26.83 4.41 10.51
CA ALA A 19 -25.99 3.25 10.78
C ALA A 19 -25.25 2.79 9.51
N ALA A 20 -25.97 2.72 8.38
CA ALA A 20 -25.38 2.36 7.09
C ALA A 20 -24.32 3.39 6.63
N LEU A 21 -24.54 4.69 6.90
CA LEU A 21 -23.56 5.72 6.59
C LEU A 21 -22.26 5.54 7.40
N VAL A 22 -22.36 5.31 8.70
CA VAL A 22 -21.20 5.09 9.58
C VAL A 22 -20.41 3.83 9.16
N GLU A 23 -21.11 2.77 8.77
CA GLU A 23 -20.47 1.54 8.25
C GLU A 23 -19.73 1.82 6.92
N ALA A 24 -20.36 2.56 6.01
CA ALA A 24 -19.76 2.92 4.74
C ALA A 24 -18.51 3.81 4.94
N GLU A 25 -18.59 4.81 5.82
CA GLU A 25 -17.46 5.69 6.17
C GLU A 25 -16.30 4.88 6.77
N SER A 26 -16.58 3.97 7.70
CA SER A 26 -15.57 3.09 8.30
C SER A 26 -14.89 2.20 7.26
N ARG A 27 -15.65 1.71 6.29
CA ARG A 27 -15.12 0.89 5.20
C ARG A 27 -14.26 1.71 4.23
N ILE A 28 -14.66 2.93 3.91
CA ILE A 28 -13.88 3.86 3.09
C ILE A 28 -12.55 4.17 3.79
N ALA A 29 -12.60 4.52 5.08
CA ALA A 29 -11.41 4.80 5.88
C ALA A 29 -10.41 3.63 5.89
N THR A 30 -10.92 2.40 6.02
CA THR A 30 -10.10 1.19 5.98
C THR A 30 -9.44 0.99 4.62
N LEU A 31 -10.19 1.17 3.53
CA LEU A 31 -9.67 1.03 2.17
C LEU A 31 -8.68 2.14 1.80
N ALA A 32 -8.90 3.36 2.28
CA ALA A 32 -7.99 4.49 2.09
C ALA A 32 -6.64 4.20 2.76
N LEU A 33 -6.64 3.80 4.03
CA LEU A 33 -5.42 3.41 4.74
C LEU A 33 -4.71 2.25 4.05
N GLU A 34 -5.44 1.19 3.67
CA GLU A 34 -4.88 0.04 2.96
C GLU A 34 -4.23 0.45 1.63
N THR A 35 -4.87 1.34 0.87
CA THR A 35 -4.36 1.80 -0.42
C THR A 35 -3.08 2.62 -0.24
N ALA A 36 -3.09 3.58 0.70
CA ALA A 36 -1.91 4.39 1.02
C ALA A 36 -0.76 3.53 1.52
N PHE A 37 -1.05 2.57 2.41
CA PHE A 37 -0.07 1.64 2.94
C PHE A 37 0.54 0.75 1.85
N ARG A 38 -0.28 0.15 0.97
CA ARG A 38 0.21 -0.70 -0.12
C ARG A 38 1.12 0.09 -1.07
N ALA A 39 0.80 1.36 -1.35
CA ALA A 39 1.66 2.23 -2.14
C ALA A 39 3.03 2.46 -1.46
N ALA A 40 3.03 2.76 -0.15
CA ALA A 40 4.25 2.92 0.64
C ALA A 40 5.06 1.62 0.73
N ALA A 41 4.41 0.47 0.98
CA ALA A 41 5.03 -0.84 1.06
C ALA A 41 5.69 -1.25 -0.26
N HIS A 42 5.02 -0.99 -1.39
CA HIS A 42 5.60 -1.22 -2.71
C HIS A 42 6.84 -0.34 -2.95
N ALA A 43 6.77 0.95 -2.58
CA ALA A 43 7.92 1.86 -2.70
C ALA A 43 9.09 1.45 -1.79
N ALA A 44 8.80 0.93 -0.59
CA ALA A 44 9.79 0.46 0.38
C ALA A 44 10.39 -0.92 0.05
N GLY A 45 9.83 -1.63 -0.94
CA GLY A 45 10.28 -2.96 -1.37
C GLY A 45 9.93 -4.07 -0.38
N LEU A 46 8.79 -3.98 0.31
CA LEU A 46 8.28 -5.08 1.14
C LEU A 46 8.01 -6.32 0.29
N LYS A 47 8.26 -7.51 0.86
CA LYS A 47 7.84 -8.75 0.24
C LYS A 47 6.29 -8.82 0.20
N PRO A 48 5.68 -9.36 -0.88
CA PRO A 48 4.22 -9.42 -0.99
C PRO A 48 3.52 -10.18 0.14
N ASP A 49 4.14 -11.22 0.68
CA ASP A 49 3.64 -12.03 1.80
C ASP A 49 3.70 -11.28 3.14
N ALA A 50 4.63 -10.33 3.29
CA ALA A 50 4.76 -9.49 4.48
C ALA A 50 3.78 -8.30 4.51
N VAL A 51 3.21 -7.90 3.37
CA VAL A 51 2.33 -6.71 3.28
C VAL A 51 1.11 -6.84 4.20
N ALA A 52 0.48 -8.01 4.27
CA ALA A 52 -0.71 -8.21 5.10
C ALA A 52 -0.40 -8.10 6.60
N GLU A 53 0.72 -8.66 7.04
CA GLU A 53 1.18 -8.57 8.43
C GLU A 53 1.56 -7.13 8.80
N ALA A 54 2.34 -6.47 7.95
CA ALA A 54 2.76 -5.10 8.17
C ALA A 54 1.58 -4.12 8.16
N LEU A 55 0.57 -4.35 7.31
CA LEU A 55 -0.68 -3.57 7.30
C LEU A 55 -1.46 -3.75 8.60
N ALA A 56 -1.57 -4.98 9.12
CA ALA A 56 -2.25 -5.23 10.39
C ALA A 56 -1.56 -4.49 11.56
N LEU A 57 -0.22 -4.42 11.54
CA LEU A 57 0.52 -3.63 12.52
C LEU A 57 0.31 -2.12 12.31
N ALA A 58 0.35 -1.64 11.07
CA ALA A 58 0.14 -0.23 10.75
C ALA A 58 -1.26 0.24 11.19
N ALA A 59 -2.30 -0.56 10.96
CA ALA A 59 -3.68 -0.25 11.34
C ALA A 59 -3.91 -0.16 12.86
N ALA A 60 -2.99 -0.68 13.68
CA ALA A 60 -3.06 -0.52 15.13
C ALA A 60 -2.58 0.87 15.60
N GLY A 61 -1.78 1.57 14.78
CA GLY A 61 -1.19 2.87 15.11
C GLY A 61 -1.64 4.03 14.22
N HIS A 62 -2.38 3.75 13.13
CA HIS A 62 -2.75 4.74 12.13
C HIS A 62 -4.23 4.65 11.77
N ALA A 63 -4.78 5.79 11.34
CA ALA A 63 -6.10 5.93 10.76
C ALA A 63 -6.02 6.82 9.52
N VAL A 64 -7.18 7.23 9.00
CA VAL A 64 -7.26 8.33 8.04
C VAL A 64 -8.05 9.50 8.60
N ASP A 65 -7.75 10.71 8.13
CA ASP A 65 -8.52 11.91 8.41
C ASP A 65 -9.75 12.06 7.49
N GLY A 66 -10.42 13.22 7.57
CA GLY A 66 -11.59 13.54 6.73
C GLY A 66 -11.27 13.76 5.25
N GLU A 67 -9.99 13.73 4.86
CA GLU A 67 -9.51 13.83 3.47
C GLU A 67 -8.90 12.51 2.99
N ASP A 68 -9.19 11.40 3.68
CA ASP A 68 -8.67 10.06 3.42
C ASP A 68 -7.13 9.98 3.48
N GLN A 69 -6.47 10.90 4.20
CA GLN A 69 -5.02 10.92 4.38
C GLN A 69 -4.60 10.17 5.65
N PRO A 70 -3.53 9.35 5.61
CA PRO A 70 -3.04 8.65 6.78
C PRO A 70 -2.64 9.61 7.91
N VAL A 71 -3.09 9.32 9.13
CA VAL A 71 -2.71 10.02 10.36
C VAL A 71 -2.31 9.05 11.45
N GLU A 72 -1.44 9.47 12.36
CA GLU A 72 -1.11 8.70 13.55
C GLU A 72 -2.23 8.79 14.58
N LEU A 73 -2.65 7.66 15.15
CA LEU A 73 -3.72 7.64 16.15
C LEU A 73 -3.34 8.36 17.45
N ALA A 74 -2.06 8.36 17.82
CA ALA A 74 -1.59 8.93 19.08
C ALA A 74 -1.52 10.46 19.06
N SER A 75 -1.13 11.04 17.93
CA SER A 75 -0.91 12.48 17.77
C SER A 75 -2.00 13.17 16.95
N GLY A 76 -2.69 12.43 16.07
CA GLY A 76 -3.59 12.97 15.06
C GLY A 76 -2.86 13.71 13.93
N GLU A 77 -1.53 13.64 13.88
CA GLU A 77 -0.72 14.29 12.86
C GLU A 77 -0.62 13.43 11.59
N ALA A 78 -0.32 14.08 10.47
CA ALA A 78 -0.09 13.40 9.20
C ALA A 78 0.99 12.32 9.34
N ALA A 79 0.66 11.10 8.95
CA ALA A 79 1.55 9.96 9.08
C ALA A 79 2.40 9.78 7.83
N ASP A 80 3.73 9.71 8.01
CA ASP A 80 4.64 9.25 6.97
C ASP A 80 4.79 7.72 7.05
N LEU A 81 3.92 7.01 6.33
CA LEU A 81 3.96 5.54 6.29
C LEU A 81 5.28 5.00 5.71
N ALA A 82 6.01 5.76 4.90
CA ALA A 82 7.31 5.33 4.37
C ALA A 82 8.38 5.42 5.46
N ALA A 83 8.42 6.53 6.21
CA ALA A 83 9.30 6.66 7.37
C ALA A 83 8.98 5.61 8.45
N TRP A 84 7.69 5.34 8.69
CA TRP A 84 7.26 4.30 9.62
C TRP A 84 7.77 2.91 9.17
N LEU A 85 7.59 2.55 7.89
CA LEU A 85 8.09 1.29 7.33
C LEU A 85 9.62 1.17 7.44
N GLU A 86 10.36 2.26 7.23
CA GLU A 86 11.81 2.26 7.40
C GLU A 86 12.21 1.96 8.85
N GLY A 87 11.48 2.52 9.82
CA GLY A 87 11.65 2.20 11.24
C GLY A 87 11.44 0.71 11.55
N GLN A 88 10.51 0.07 10.85
CA GLN A 88 10.22 -1.36 11.02
C GLN A 88 11.32 -2.30 10.50
N ARG A 89 12.31 -1.81 9.75
CA ARG A 89 13.40 -2.66 9.22
C ARG A 89 14.22 -3.33 10.30
N ALA A 90 14.44 -2.62 11.41
CA ALA A 90 15.25 -3.14 12.52
C ALA A 90 14.49 -4.26 13.26
N ASP A 91 13.20 -4.07 13.49
CA ASP A 91 12.37 -4.96 14.30
C ASP A 91 11.80 -6.14 13.49
N ASN A 92 11.58 -5.94 12.19
CA ASN A 92 10.97 -6.92 11.29
C ASN A 92 11.81 -7.16 10.02
N PRO A 93 13.10 -7.53 10.14
CA PRO A 93 13.99 -7.67 8.97
C PRO A 93 13.48 -8.70 7.95
N GLY A 94 12.69 -9.69 8.40
CA GLY A 94 12.11 -10.73 7.55
C GLY A 94 11.10 -10.21 6.51
N TRP A 95 10.54 -9.02 6.69
CA TRP A 95 9.60 -8.41 5.73
C TRP A 95 10.27 -7.94 4.44
N TRP A 96 11.58 -7.75 4.45
CA TRP A 96 12.34 -7.38 3.27
C TRP A 96 13.05 -8.58 2.67
N PRO A 97 13.34 -8.57 1.36
CA PRO A 97 14.22 -9.55 0.75
C PRO A 97 15.58 -9.55 1.47
N ASP A 98 16.08 -10.75 1.77
CA ASP A 98 17.42 -10.89 2.33
C ASP A 98 18.39 -10.15 1.41
N SER A 99 19.19 -9.26 1.99
CA SER A 99 20.21 -8.49 1.29
C SER A 99 21.28 -9.44 0.74
N SER A 100 20.96 -10.09 -0.37
CA SER A 100 21.89 -10.88 -1.16
C SER A 100 22.78 -9.88 -1.91
N GLY A 101 23.74 -9.32 -1.18
CA GLY A 101 24.93 -8.65 -1.69
C GLY A 101 24.72 -7.61 -2.80
N GLY A 102 24.77 -6.33 -2.41
CA GLY A 102 25.43 -5.32 -3.23
C GLY A 102 24.65 -4.74 -4.41
N GLY A 103 24.13 -3.53 -4.21
CA GLY A 103 24.20 -2.47 -5.20
C GLY A 103 23.32 -2.61 -6.43
N ALA A 104 22.03 -2.28 -6.30
CA ALA A 104 21.28 -1.68 -7.40
C ALA A 104 20.11 -0.87 -6.84
N ALA A 105 20.38 0.37 -6.48
CA ALA A 105 19.35 1.38 -6.41
C ALA A 105 18.67 1.49 -7.79
N GLY A 106 17.40 1.10 -7.87
CA GLY A 106 16.50 1.55 -8.94
C GLY A 106 16.27 0.59 -10.10
N VAL A 107 15.97 -0.69 -9.84
CA VAL A 107 15.11 -1.45 -10.76
C VAL A 107 13.78 -1.67 -10.07
N VAL A 108 12.85 -0.73 -10.28
CA VAL A 108 11.44 -1.00 -10.02
C VAL A 108 11.05 -2.06 -11.05
N ALA A 109 11.06 -3.33 -10.62
CA ALA A 109 10.46 -4.41 -11.37
C ALA A 109 8.94 -4.22 -11.27
N THR A 110 8.39 -3.33 -12.07
CA THR A 110 6.94 -3.26 -12.24
C THR A 110 6.53 -4.55 -12.94
N ALA A 111 6.05 -5.51 -12.16
CA ALA A 111 5.45 -6.75 -12.66
C ALA A 111 4.06 -6.48 -13.27
N LEU A 112 3.97 -5.52 -14.18
CA LEU A 112 2.81 -5.37 -15.05
C LEU A 112 3.05 -6.29 -16.26
N SER A 113 2.48 -7.49 -16.17
CA SER A 113 2.48 -8.55 -17.19
C SER A 113 3.85 -9.18 -17.54
N GLY A 114 4.33 -10.07 -16.66
CA GLY A 114 5.17 -11.21 -17.08
C GLY A 114 6.57 -10.91 -17.63
N GLY A 115 7.16 -9.74 -17.40
CA GLY A 115 8.50 -9.39 -17.87
C GLY A 115 9.19 -8.34 -17.00
N ILE A 116 10.53 -8.29 -17.07
CA ILE A 116 11.32 -7.20 -16.49
C ILE A 116 11.33 -6.07 -17.52
N THR A 117 11.00 -4.86 -17.10
CA THR A 117 10.98 -3.70 -18.00
C THR A 117 11.98 -2.64 -17.58
N LEU A 118 12.60 -1.99 -18.56
CA LEU A 118 13.45 -0.81 -18.39
C LEU A 118 12.97 0.31 -19.31
N THR A 119 13.00 1.56 -18.87
CA THR A 119 12.84 2.68 -19.80
C THR A 119 14.08 2.86 -20.67
N ARG A 120 13.94 3.51 -21.83
CA ARG A 120 15.05 3.78 -22.74
C ARG A 120 16.23 4.48 -22.08
N ASP A 121 15.98 5.40 -21.16
CA ASP A 121 17.03 6.10 -20.41
C ASP A 121 17.71 5.20 -19.38
N GLN A 122 16.97 4.30 -18.74
CA GLN A 122 17.55 3.31 -17.83
C GLN A 122 18.38 2.26 -18.59
N ALA A 123 17.98 1.90 -19.80
CA ALA A 123 18.73 0.96 -20.65
C ALA A 123 20.04 1.56 -21.20
N ARG A 124 20.19 2.88 -21.19
CA ARG A 124 21.45 3.57 -21.57
C ARG A 124 22.51 3.50 -20.48
N ASP A 125 22.13 3.23 -19.23
CA ASP A 125 23.06 2.99 -18.14
C ASP A 125 23.58 1.53 -18.20
N PRO A 126 24.89 1.32 -18.44
CA PRO A 126 25.45 -0.03 -18.55
C PRO A 126 25.30 -0.87 -17.28
N ALA A 127 25.30 -0.25 -16.09
CA ALA A 127 25.16 -0.97 -14.83
C ALA A 127 23.72 -1.49 -14.66
N ARG A 128 22.73 -0.63 -14.96
CA ARG A 128 21.31 -1.00 -14.88
C ARG A 128 20.91 -2.03 -15.92
N TYR A 129 21.42 -1.90 -17.15
CA TYR A 129 21.16 -2.88 -18.20
C TYR A 129 21.70 -4.27 -17.84
N ARG A 130 22.92 -4.35 -17.27
CA ARG A 130 23.50 -5.63 -16.81
C ARG A 130 22.68 -6.26 -15.70
N ALA A 131 22.32 -5.48 -14.67
CA ALA A 131 21.51 -5.96 -13.55
C ALA A 131 20.15 -6.50 -14.02
N ALA A 132 19.46 -5.79 -14.91
CA ALA A 132 18.18 -6.22 -15.46
C ALA A 132 18.30 -7.48 -16.33
N ARG A 133 19.39 -7.60 -17.11
CA ARG A 133 19.68 -8.79 -17.92
C ARG A 133 19.98 -10.02 -17.08
N GLU A 134 20.72 -9.85 -15.98
CA GLU A 134 20.99 -10.93 -15.02
C GLU A 134 19.71 -11.37 -14.30
N ALA A 135 18.87 -10.43 -13.89
CA ALA A 135 17.58 -10.73 -13.29
C ALA A 135 16.64 -11.46 -14.27
N ALA A 136 16.63 -11.07 -15.55
CA ALA A 136 15.87 -11.74 -16.61
C ALA A 136 16.35 -13.18 -16.82
N SER A 137 17.68 -13.37 -16.88
CA SER A 137 18.28 -14.69 -17.01
C SER A 137 17.98 -15.60 -15.82
N ARG A 138 17.91 -15.05 -14.60
CA ARG A 138 17.65 -15.82 -13.37
C ARG A 138 16.19 -16.24 -13.25
N THR A 139 15.29 -15.37 -13.68
CA THR A 139 13.84 -15.57 -13.55
C THR A 139 13.21 -16.24 -14.78
N GLY A 140 13.92 -16.32 -15.90
CA GLY A 140 13.39 -16.81 -17.17
C GLY A 140 12.39 -15.86 -17.82
N LEU A 141 12.26 -14.63 -17.28
CA LEU A 141 11.34 -13.61 -17.77
C LEU A 141 12.02 -12.75 -18.84
N PRO A 142 11.29 -12.32 -19.89
CA PRO A 142 11.84 -11.45 -20.92
C PRO A 142 12.17 -10.06 -20.37
N LEU A 143 13.26 -9.47 -20.86
CA LEU A 143 13.62 -8.07 -20.65
C LEU A 143 13.04 -7.20 -21.78
N ALA A 144 12.17 -6.26 -21.46
CA ALA A 144 11.59 -5.30 -22.39
C ALA A 144 12.13 -3.89 -22.15
N ILE A 145 12.44 -3.16 -23.23
CA ILE A 145 12.82 -1.75 -23.16
C ILE A 145 11.63 -0.90 -23.62
N LEU A 146 11.06 -0.13 -22.70
CA LEU A 146 9.98 0.80 -22.95
C LEU A 146 10.54 2.08 -23.59
N GLY A 147 10.00 2.41 -24.76
CA GLY A 147 10.53 3.39 -25.70
C GLY A 147 10.29 4.85 -25.34
#